data_AF-A0A378VY10-F1
#
_entry.id   AF-A0A378VY10-F1
#
_cell.length_a   1.000
_cell.length_b   1.000
_cell.length_c   1.000
_cell.angle_alpha   90.00
_cell.angle_beta   90.00
_cell.angle_gamma   90.00
#
_symmetry.space_group_name_H-M   'P 1'
#
loop_
_entity.id
_entity.type
_entity.pdbx_description
1 polymer ?
#
loop_
_entity_poly.entity_id
_entity_poly.type
_entity_poly.pdbx_seq_one_letter_code
_entity_poly.pdbx_strand_id
1 'polypeptide(L)'
;MTGASAAYHVVEYIGADYRNGYVTATLNGYVSENAFKSGKRYLLARTLDFQETDITAPDPGWVYRKALEGAAGIPKDAQPVYAE
;
A
#
# COMPACT_ATOMS: atom_id res chain seq x y z
N MET A 1 -3.25 25.66 7.09
CA MET A 1 -2.81 24.28 7.36
C MET A 1 -2.08 23.80 6.10
N THR A 2 -0.76 23.95 6.04
CA THR A 2 0.06 23.39 4.95
C THR A 2 0.39 21.94 5.28
N GLY A 3 -0.63 21.08 5.28
CA GLY A 3 -0.48 19.66 5.57
C GLY A 3 -0.12 18.92 4.30
N ALA A 4 1.13 18.47 4.17
CA ALA A 4 1.50 17.55 3.11
C ALA A 4 0.68 16.26 3.25
N SER A 5 0.02 15.82 2.18
CA SER A 5 -0.65 14.51 2.12
C SER A 5 0.24 13.50 1.40
N ALA A 6 0.14 12.23 1.79
CA ALA A 6 0.74 11.14 1.04
C ALA A 6 -0.16 10.86 -0.17
N ALA A 7 0.12 11.47 -1.32
CA ALA A 7 -0.68 11.31 -2.54
C ALA A 7 -0.22 10.13 -3.41
N TYR A 8 1.02 9.66 -3.22
CA TYR A 8 1.66 8.65 -4.07
C TYR A 8 2.03 7.42 -3.25
N HIS A 9 1.42 6.25 -3.51
CA HIS A 9 1.62 5.06 -2.68
C HIS A 9 2.34 3.96 -3.43
N VAL A 10 3.27 3.29 -2.75
CA VAL A 10 4.04 2.16 -3.28
C VAL A 10 3.84 0.98 -2.36
N VAL A 11 3.45 -0.17 -2.92
CA VAL A 11 3.49 -1.45 -2.20
C VAL A 11 4.89 -2.01 -2.36
N GLU A 12 5.65 -2.05 -1.26
CA GLU A 12 7.05 -2.47 -1.25
C GLU A 12 7.20 -3.97 -1.03
N TYR A 13 6.27 -4.58 -0.30
CA TYR A 13 6.32 -5.98 0.06
C TYR A 13 4.92 -6.57 0.14
N ILE A 14 4.80 -7.83 -0.29
CA ILE A 14 3.61 -8.66 -0.12
C ILE A 14 4.08 -10.05 0.34
N GLY A 15 3.57 -10.49 1.49
CA GLY A 15 3.72 -11.83 2.00
C GLY A 15 2.36 -12.51 2.07
N ALA A 16 2.25 -13.72 1.50
CA ALA A 16 1.02 -14.49 1.52
C ALA A 16 1.24 -15.86 2.19
N ASP A 17 0.54 -16.09 3.28
CA ASP A 17 0.38 -17.40 3.90
C ASP A 17 -0.90 -18.06 3.38
N TYR A 18 -0.75 -18.81 2.30
CA TYR A 18 -1.84 -19.56 1.67
C TYR A 18 -2.41 -20.67 2.56
N ARG A 19 -1.62 -21.19 3.51
CA ARG A 19 -2.09 -22.26 4.40
C ARG A 19 -3.10 -21.73 5.40
N ASN A 20 -2.83 -20.54 5.95
CA ASN A 20 -3.65 -19.94 7.00
C ASN A 20 -4.59 -18.84 6.48
N GLY A 21 -4.56 -18.55 5.17
CA GLY A 21 -5.44 -17.55 4.58
C GLY A 21 -5.08 -16.13 5.04
N TYR A 22 -3.79 -15.80 5.10
CA TYR A 22 -3.33 -14.50 5.60
C TYR A 22 -2.43 -13.80 4.58
N VAL A 23 -2.65 -12.51 4.36
CA VAL A 23 -1.78 -11.65 3.54
C VAL A 23 -1.29 -10.50 4.39
N THR A 24 0.01 -10.26 4.38
CA THR A 24 0.63 -9.07 4.96
C THR A 24 1.28 -8.25 3.85
N ALA A 25 1.21 -6.93 3.91
CA ALA A 25 1.80 -6.05 2.91
C ALA A 25 2.35 -4.77 3.53
N THR A 26 3.42 -4.22 2.92
CA THR A 26 3.96 -2.91 3.30
C THR A 26 3.55 -1.87 2.28
N LEU A 27 2.79 -0.87 2.73
CA LEU A 27 2.37 0.28 1.93
C LEU A 27 3.09 1.55 2.40
N ASN A 28 3.88 2.12 1.52
CA ASN A 28 4.58 3.39 1.75
C ASN A 28 3.91 4.51 0.97
N GLY A 29 3.65 5.64 1.61
CA GLY A 29 3.06 6.83 1.01
C GLY A 29 4.06 7.98 0.94
N TYR A 30 4.19 8.58 -0.23
CA TYR A 30 5.05 9.71 -0.55
C TYR A 30 4.20 10.92 -0.91
N VAL A 31 4.77 12.11 -0.75
CA VAL A 31 4.12 13.36 -1.15
C VAL A 31 3.96 13.47 -2.68
N SER A 32 4.81 12.80 -3.45
CA SER A 32 4.77 12.76 -4.91
C SER A 32 5.62 11.62 -5.49
N GLU A 33 5.41 11.31 -6.76
CA GLU A 33 6.27 10.40 -7.54
C GLU A 33 7.74 10.82 -7.51
N ASN A 34 8.01 12.13 -7.64
CA ASN A 34 9.38 12.63 -7.65
C ASN A 34 10.09 12.39 -6.31
N ALA A 35 9.36 12.47 -5.20
CA ALA A 35 9.92 12.15 -3.89
C ALA A 35 10.35 10.67 -3.81
N PHE A 36 9.52 9.76 -4.31
CA PHE A 36 9.86 8.35 -4.41
C PHE A 36 11.09 8.11 -5.31
N LYS A 37 11.06 8.59 -6.56
CA LYS A 37 12.17 8.40 -7.52
C LYS A 37 13.48 9.05 -7.07
N SER A 38 13.42 10.12 -6.28
CA SER A 38 14.59 10.79 -5.70
C SER A 38 15.11 10.11 -4.42
N GLY A 39 14.58 8.94 -4.03
CA GLY A 39 14.98 8.22 -2.83
C GLY A 39 14.68 8.97 -1.54
N LYS A 40 13.68 9.88 -1.54
CA LYS A 40 13.25 10.57 -0.32
C LYS A 40 12.53 9.59 0.59
N ARG A 41 12.50 9.93 1.87
CA ARG A 41 11.74 9.14 2.85
C ARG A 41 10.23 9.26 2.59
N TYR A 42 9.52 8.15 2.75
CA TYR A 42 8.07 8.14 2.77
C TYR A 42 7.53 9.03 3.90
N LEU A 43 6.36 9.64 3.66
CA LEU A 43 5.58 10.36 4.66
C LEU A 43 4.75 9.38 5.53
N LEU A 44 4.35 8.26 4.94
CA LEU A 44 3.53 7.21 5.55
C LEU A 44 4.23 5.85 5.32
N ALA A 45 4.30 5.01 6.34
CA ALA A 45 4.58 3.58 6.19
C ALA A 45 3.60 2.79 7.05
N ARG A 46 2.98 1.79 6.45
CA ARG A 46 1.96 0.95 7.07
C ARG A 46 2.23 -0.51 6.72
N THR A 47 2.19 -1.37 7.73
CA THR A 47 1.96 -2.80 7.51
C THR A 47 0.46 -3.02 7.53
N LEU A 48 -0.03 -3.73 6.50
CA LEU A 48 -1.44 -4.05 6.30
C LEU A 48 -1.58 -5.56 6.37
N ASP A 49 -2.58 -6.00 7.12
CA ASP A 49 -2.84 -7.41 7.34
C ASP A 49 -4.27 -7.73 6.91
N PHE A 50 -4.43 -8.78 6.12
CA PHE A 50 -5.69 -9.20 5.53
C PHE A 50 -5.91 -10.69 5.82
N GLN A 51 -7.05 -11.01 6.41
CA GLN A 51 -7.51 -12.38 6.54
C GLN A 51 -8.41 -12.70 5.35
N GLU A 52 -8.04 -13.69 4.55
CA GLU A 52 -8.75 -14.08 3.34
C GLU A 52 -8.82 -15.58 3.16
N THR A 53 -10.02 -16.07 2.91
CA THR A 53 -10.29 -17.51 2.74
C THR A 53 -9.93 -18.03 1.35
N ASP A 54 -9.78 -17.15 0.36
CA ASP A 54 -9.47 -17.51 -1.02
C ASP A 54 -8.38 -16.59 -1.59
N ILE A 55 -7.15 -16.79 -1.11
CA ILE A 55 -6.00 -16.05 -1.59
C ILE A 55 -5.58 -16.60 -2.95
N THR A 56 -5.99 -15.93 -4.00
CA THR A 56 -5.40 -16.07 -5.33
C THR A 56 -4.32 -15.00 -5.48
N ALA A 57 -3.05 -15.44 -5.48
CA ALA A 57 -1.81 -14.66 -5.70
C ALA A 57 -1.97 -13.13 -5.56
N PRO A 58 -1.81 -12.56 -4.35
CA PRO A 58 -2.03 -11.15 -4.14
C PRO A 58 -0.96 -10.34 -4.87
N ASP A 59 -1.43 -9.44 -5.72
CA ASP A 59 -0.61 -8.45 -6.41
C ASP A 59 -0.76 -7.07 -5.72
N PRO A 60 0.09 -6.09 -6.04
CA PRO A 60 0.00 -4.82 -5.34
C PRO A 60 -1.27 -4.02 -5.69
N GLY A 61 -1.94 -4.30 -6.81
CA GLY A 61 -3.26 -3.73 -7.11
C GLY A 61 -4.36 -4.30 -6.22
N TRP A 62 -4.30 -5.60 -5.91
CA TRP A 62 -5.17 -6.27 -4.94
C TRP A 62 -4.99 -5.67 -3.54
N VAL A 63 -3.74 -5.52 -3.08
CA VAL A 63 -3.42 -4.92 -1.77
C VAL A 63 -4.00 -3.51 -1.68
N TYR A 64 -3.78 -2.71 -2.70
CA TYR A 64 -4.25 -1.33 -2.71
C TYR A 64 -5.78 -1.23 -2.63
N ARG A 65 -6.49 -2.07 -3.41
CA ARG A 65 -7.95 -2.14 -3.38
C ARG A 65 -8.48 -2.53 -2.01
N LYS A 66 -7.91 -3.57 -1.40
CA LYS A 66 -8.26 -4.00 -0.03
C LYS A 66 -8.01 -2.91 1.01
N ALA A 67 -6.91 -2.18 0.87
CA ALA A 67 -6.59 -1.09 1.78
C ALA A 67 -7.58 0.09 1.68
N LEU A 68 -8.13 0.34 0.49
CA LEU A 68 -9.22 1.31 0.28
C LEU A 68 -10.55 0.82 0.87
N GLU A 69 -10.88 -0.46 0.70
CA GLU A 69 -12.09 -1.08 1.27
C GLU A 69 -12.10 -1.00 2.80
N GLY A 70 -10.95 -1.22 3.44
CA GLY A 70 -10.79 -1.16 4.90
C GLY A 70 -10.62 0.24 5.49
N ALA A 71 -10.67 1.30 4.67
CA ALA A 71 -10.42 2.69 5.08
C ALA A 71 -9.14 2.86 5.93
N ALA A 72 -8.02 2.28 5.49
CA ALA A 72 -6.73 2.30 6.20
C ALA A 72 -6.05 3.71 6.26
N GLY A 73 -6.82 4.79 6.09
CA GLY A 73 -6.33 6.17 6.04
C GLY A 73 -5.70 6.56 4.71
N ILE A 74 -5.98 5.82 3.63
CA ILE A 74 -5.53 6.15 2.28
C ILE A 74 -6.50 7.18 1.67
N PRO A 75 -6.01 8.32 1.16
CA PRO A 75 -6.84 9.29 0.45
C PRO A 75 -7.53 8.68 -0.77
N LYS A 76 -8.78 9.07 -1.06
CA LYS A 76 -9.55 8.51 -2.20
C LYS A 76 -8.98 8.90 -3.58
N ASP A 77 -8.19 9.97 -3.63
CA ASP A 77 -7.50 10.49 -4.81
C ASP A 77 -6.06 9.99 -4.93
N ALA A 78 -5.61 9.16 -3.98
CA ALA A 78 -4.29 8.59 -4.03
C ALA A 78 -4.14 7.62 -5.23
N GLN A 79 -2.92 7.57 -5.77
CA GLN A 79 -2.60 6.67 -6.88
C GLN A 79 -1.71 5.51 -6.41
N PRO A 80 -2.05 4.26 -6.77
CA PRO A 80 -1.19 3.11 -6.52
C PRO A 80 -0.04 3.08 -7.53
N VAL A 81 1.13 2.73 -7.04
CA VAL A 81 2.33 2.48 -7.83
C VAL A 81 2.92 1.14 -7.42
N TYR A 82 3.36 0.42 -8.43
CA TYR A 82 3.92 -0.90 -8.31
C TYR A 82 5.43 -0.77 -8.47
N ALA A 83 6.20 -1.18 -7.46
CA ALA A 83 7.64 -1.25 -7.59
C ALA A 83 7.98 -2.34 -8.62
N GLU A 84 8.72 -1.98 -9.67
CA GLU A 84 9.27 -2.90 -10.67
C GLU A 84 10.49 -3.66 -10.13
#